data_AF-A0A351SEW1-F1
#
_entry.id   AF-A0A351SEW1-F1
#
_cell.length_a   1.000
_cell.length_b   1.000
_cell.length_c   1.000
_cell.angle_alpha   90.00
_cell.angle_beta   90.00
_cell.angle_gamma   90.00
#
_symmetry.space_group_name_H-M   'P 1'
#
loop_
_entity.id
_entity.type
_entity.pdbx_description
1 polymer ?
#
loop_
_entity_poly.entity_id
_entity_poly.type
_entity_poly.pdbx_seq_one_letter_code
_entity_poly.pdbx_strand_id
1 'polypeptide(L)' 'ARVRLERLGVHQIAGGHFCTFTQQELFFSHRRDGARSGRMASLIWRE' A
#
# COMPACT_ATOMS: atom_id res chain seq x y z
N ALA A 1 -8.26 5.89 2.95
CA ALA A 1 -7.87 5.30 4.24
C ALA A 1 -7.68 6.38 5.31
N ARG A 2 -6.77 7.34 5.10
CA ARG A 2 -6.47 8.46 6.04
C ARG A 2 -7.72 9.08 6.71
N VAL A 3 -8.67 9.59 5.93
CA VAL A 3 -9.93 10.17 6.47
C VAL A 3 -10.70 9.22 7.40
N ARG A 4 -10.71 7.91 7.11
CA ARG A 4 -11.40 6.93 7.97
C ARG A 4 -10.66 6.74 9.29
N LEU A 5 -9.33 6.71 9.27
CA LEU A 5 -8.49 6.61 10.46
C LEU A 5 -8.60 7.87 11.33
N GLU A 6 -8.58 9.05 10.73
CA GLU A 6 -8.74 10.34 11.42
C GLU A 6 -10.10 10.42 12.14
N ARG A 7 -11.17 9.98 11.47
CA ARG A 7 -12.52 9.91 12.08
C ARG A 7 -12.60 8.96 13.27
N LEU A 8 -11.72 7.96 13.34
CA LEU A 8 -11.63 7.02 14.46
C LEU A 8 -10.70 7.53 15.58
N GLY A 9 -10.19 8.77 15.48
CA GLY A 9 -9.29 9.36 16.47
C GLY A 9 -7.83 8.91 16.34
N VAL A 10 -7.44 8.30 15.21
CA VAL A 10 -6.02 7.96 14.96
C VAL A 10 -5.28 9.22 14.50
N HIS A 11 -4.33 9.69 15.30
CA HIS A 11 -3.61 10.94 15.03
C HIS A 11 -2.27 10.74 14.33
N GLN A 12 -1.60 9.61 14.56
CA GLN A 12 -0.29 9.31 13.96
C GLN A 12 -0.46 8.44 12.71
N ILE A 13 -0.56 9.08 11.54
CA ILE A 13 -0.77 8.42 10.26
C ILE A 13 0.33 8.81 9.27
N ALA A 14 1.19 7.87 8.95
CA ALA A 14 2.31 8.05 8.03
C ALA A 14 2.25 7.08 6.82
N GLY A 15 3.07 7.36 5.80
CA GLY A 15 3.17 6.55 4.59
C GLY A 15 2.07 6.86 3.55
N GLY A 16 1.94 5.96 2.57
CA GLY A 16 1.00 6.12 1.45
C GLY A 16 1.50 7.04 0.33
N HIS A 17 2.81 7.28 0.26
CA HIS A 17 3.43 8.14 -0.76
C HIS A 17 3.78 7.41 -2.06
N PHE A 18 3.72 6.08 -2.06
CA PHE A 18 4.05 5.25 -3.21
C PHE A 18 2.82 4.92 -4.07
N CYS A 19 3.04 4.83 -5.37
CA CYS A 19 2.04 4.39 -6.35
C CYS A 19 2.51 3.11 -7.04
N THR A 20 1.84 2.00 -6.78
CA THR A 20 2.19 0.70 -7.35
C THR A 20 2.09 0.67 -8.88
N PHE A 21 1.22 1.50 -9.47
CA PHE A 21 1.05 1.59 -10.92
C PHE A 21 2.24 2.27 -11.61
N THR A 22 2.67 3.44 -11.13
CA THR A 22 3.72 4.23 -11.80
C THR A 22 5.14 3.77 -11.46
N GLN A 23 5.34 3.14 -10.29
CA GLN A 23 6.67 2.74 -9.82
C GLN A 23 6.94 1.25 -10.09
N GLN A 24 7.04 0.90 -11.38
CA GLN A 24 7.14 -0.48 -11.86
C GLN A 24 8.39 -1.26 -11.36
N GLU A 25 9.51 -0.57 -11.13
CA GLU A 25 10.77 -1.18 -10.65
C GLU A 25 10.67 -1.66 -9.20
N LEU A 26 9.68 -1.18 -8.44
CA LEU A 26 9.54 -1.44 -7.00
C LEU A 26 8.35 -2.33 -6.66
N PHE A 27 7.29 -2.31 -7.50
CA PHE A 27 6.02 -2.91 -7.14
C PHE A 27 5.37 -3.67 -8.30
N PHE A 28 4.80 -4.83 -7.97
CA PHE A 28 3.77 -5.46 -8.81
C PHE A 28 2.51 -4.59 -8.82
N SER A 29 1.82 -4.51 -9.95
CA SER A 29 0.54 -3.79 -10.05
C SER A 29 -0.44 -4.51 -10.96
N HIS A 30 -1.53 -4.99 -10.38
CA HIS A 30 -2.57 -5.68 -11.15
C HIS A 30 -3.20 -4.77 -12.21
N ARG A 31 -3.33 -3.46 -11.95
CA ARG A 31 -3.86 -2.51 -12.95
C ARG A 31 -2.95 -2.37 -14.16
N ARG A 32 -1.63 -2.52 -13.98
CA ARG A 32 -0.65 -2.42 -15.06
C ARG A 32 -0.41 -3.77 -15.75
N ASP A 33 -0.17 -4.83 -14.97
CA ASP A 33 0.34 -6.12 -15.46
C ASP A 33 -0.77 -7.20 -15.57
N GLY A 34 -1.99 -6.88 -15.15
CA GLY A 34 -3.17 -7.75 -15.29
C GLY A 34 -3.04 -9.07 -14.53
N ALA A 35 -3.53 -10.15 -15.16
CA ALA A 35 -3.54 -11.50 -14.60
C ALA A 35 -2.14 -12.05 -14.30
N ARG A 36 -1.09 -11.50 -14.94
CA ARG A 36 0.31 -11.91 -14.75
C ARG A 36 1.00 -11.22 -13.58
N SER A 37 0.37 -10.23 -12.95
CA SER A 37 0.95 -9.50 -11.81
C SER A 37 1.21 -10.43 -10.63
N GLY A 38 2.40 -10.34 -10.04
CA GLY A 38 2.67 -10.89 -8.70
C GLY A 38 1.87 -10.18 -7.60
N ARG A 39 2.11 -10.55 -6.34
CA ARG A 39 1.51 -9.92 -5.16
C ARG A 39 2.59 -9.61 -4.14
N MET A 40 2.52 -8.40 -3.58
CA MET A 40 3.31 -8.01 -2.41
C MET A 40 2.56 -8.36 -1.13
N ALA A 41 3.29 -8.43 -0.02
CA ALA A 41 2.73 -8.60 1.32
C ALA A 41 3.17 -7.44 2.23
N SER A 42 2.32 -7.07 3.18
CA SER A 42 2.66 -6.16 4.29
C SER A 42 2.63 -6.96 5.58
N LEU A 43 3.79 -7.07 6.24
CA LEU A 43 3.96 -7.87 7.45
C LEU A 43 4.25 -6.95 8.63
N ILE A 44 3.71 -7.29 9.80
CA ILE A 44 4.00 -6.67 11.08
C ILE A 44 4.03 -7.76 12.14
N TRP A 45 5.06 -7.75 13.00
CA TRP A 45 5.21 -8.72 14.07
C TRP A 45 5.82 -8.06 15.31
N ARG A 46 5.78 -8.77 16.42
CA ARG A 46 6.50 -8.46 17.67
C ARG A 46 7.33 -9.69 18.01
N GLU A 47 8.47 -9.47 18.63
CA GLU A 47 9.26 -10.55 19.26
C GLU A 47 8.56 -11.09 20.51
#